data_AF-A0A917LDE6-F1
#
_entry.id   AF-A0A917LDE6-F1
#
_cell.length_a   1.000
_cell.length_b   1.000
_cell.length_c   1.000
_cell.angle_alpha   90.00
_cell.angle_beta   90.00
_cell.angle_gamma   90.00
#
_symmetry.space_group_name_H-M   'P 1'
#
loop_
_entity.id
_entity.type
_entity.pdbx_description
1 polymer ?
#
loop_
_entity_poly.entity_id
_entity_poly.type
_entity_poly.pdbx_seq_one_letter_code
_entity_poly.pdbx_strand_id
1 'polypeptide(L)'
;MDMTTTIAAERLGVSTNTFKKLVTAGLLPEVRRRGNRTVVPAADVRALARRDAVDLDALGGAELPVLRVGPAEPVPEDPERAWIGYAAGLAPEDMYEALRGWWRCDPGRVLRAGVLAVTVGPYVVAVLTGFRGAEPDGAGRYRFSARLAGFTSDLVTPVQVVHTDVPGADEARRLLGRRLDSESGGPVAYVRRAESERRQGLRGW
;
A
#
# COMPACT_ATOMS: atom_id res chain seq x y z
N MET A 1 26.82 7.80 2.59
CA MET A 1 27.17 6.38 2.45
C MET A 1 25.96 5.67 1.86
N ASP A 2 26.19 4.84 0.86
CA ASP A 2 25.12 4.14 0.14
C ASP A 2 25.05 2.66 0.56
N MET A 3 23.86 2.07 0.44
CA MET A 3 23.58 0.67 0.73
C MET A 3 23.23 -0.07 -0.56
N THR A 4 23.61 -1.35 -0.65
CA THR A 4 23.10 -2.26 -1.68
C THR A 4 21.66 -2.65 -1.36
N THR A 5 20.92 -3.13 -2.36
CA THR A 5 19.54 -3.60 -2.19
C THR A 5 19.36 -4.69 -1.14
N THR A 6 20.35 -5.57 -0.96
CA THR A 6 20.30 -6.65 0.05
C THR A 6 20.39 -6.08 1.46
N ILE A 7 21.39 -5.21 1.70
CA ILE A 7 21.56 -4.55 3.00
C ILE A 7 20.35 -3.65 3.29
N ALA A 8 19.85 -2.92 2.30
CA ALA A 8 18.69 -2.06 2.47
C ALA A 8 17.43 -2.87 2.83
N ALA A 9 17.19 -4.00 2.15
CA ALA A 9 16.06 -4.88 2.42
C ALA A 9 16.10 -5.46 3.85
N GLU A 10 17.28 -5.94 4.28
CA GLU A 10 17.50 -6.44 5.64
C GLU A 10 17.19 -5.34 6.68
N ARG A 11 17.67 -4.11 6.45
CA ARG A 11 17.41 -2.98 7.35
C ARG A 11 15.94 -2.58 7.44
N LEU A 12 15.15 -2.83 6.40
CA LEU A 12 13.72 -2.57 6.40
C LEU A 12 12.89 -3.75 6.93
N GLY A 13 13.52 -4.91 7.19
CA GLY A 13 12.85 -6.14 7.58
C GLY A 13 11.99 -6.74 6.47
N VAL A 14 12.38 -6.56 5.19
CA VAL A 14 11.63 -7.07 4.03
C VAL A 14 12.51 -7.93 3.14
N SER A 15 11.90 -8.73 2.27
CA SER A 15 12.66 -9.48 1.26
C SER A 15 13.36 -8.54 0.26
N THR A 16 14.48 -8.98 -0.31
CA THR A 16 15.16 -8.24 -1.40
C THR A 16 14.24 -8.01 -2.59
N ASN A 17 13.31 -8.93 -2.87
CA ASN A 17 12.31 -8.75 -3.93
C ASN A 17 11.33 -7.61 -3.60
N THR A 18 10.84 -7.56 -2.36
CA THR A 18 9.97 -6.47 -1.88
C THR A 18 10.68 -5.12 -1.97
N PHE A 19 11.97 -5.06 -1.59
CA PHE A 19 12.74 -3.83 -1.74
C PHE A 19 12.89 -3.39 -3.20
N LYS A 20 13.17 -4.34 -4.11
CA LYS A 20 13.21 -4.07 -5.55
C LYS A 20 11.88 -3.53 -6.07
N LYS A 21 10.73 -4.03 -5.57
CA LYS A 21 9.41 -3.50 -5.91
C LYS A 21 9.23 -2.04 -5.50
N LEU A 22 9.71 -1.65 -4.31
CA LEU A 22 9.67 -0.25 -3.87
C LEU A 22 10.47 0.66 -4.82
N VAL A 23 11.66 0.20 -5.24
CA VAL A 23 12.49 0.91 -6.22
C VAL A 23 11.79 1.01 -7.58
N THR A 24 11.28 -0.10 -8.11
CA THR A 24 10.61 -0.13 -9.42
C THR A 24 9.33 0.71 -9.43
N ALA A 25 8.60 0.78 -8.32
CA ALA A 25 7.42 1.64 -8.16
C ALA A 25 7.77 3.13 -8.07
N GLY A 26 9.06 3.51 -8.07
CA GLY A 26 9.52 4.90 -8.04
C GLY A 26 9.42 5.58 -6.67
N LEU A 27 9.28 4.82 -5.58
CA LEU A 27 9.02 5.35 -4.24
C LEU A 27 10.28 5.83 -3.48
N LEU A 28 11.45 5.73 -4.12
CA LEU A 28 12.77 6.07 -3.58
C LEU A 28 13.48 6.97 -4.60
N PRO A 29 13.41 8.31 -4.48
CA PRO A 29 13.82 9.23 -5.54
C PRO A 29 15.34 9.24 -5.80
N GLU A 30 16.16 9.04 -4.77
CA GLU A 30 17.62 9.13 -4.85
C GLU A 30 18.31 7.79 -5.14
N VAL A 31 17.58 6.81 -5.69
CA VAL A 31 18.16 5.53 -6.11
C VAL A 31 19.14 5.75 -7.26
N ARG A 32 20.32 5.15 -7.15
CA ARG A 32 21.38 5.26 -8.17
C ARG A 32 21.81 3.90 -8.68
N ARG A 33 22.41 3.89 -9.86
CA ARG A 33 23.08 2.73 -10.45
C ARG A 33 24.59 2.91 -10.35
N ARG A 34 25.29 1.88 -9.88
CA ARG A 34 26.74 1.78 -9.88
C ARG A 34 27.13 0.49 -10.60
N GLY A 35 27.36 0.57 -11.91
CA GLY A 35 27.40 -0.60 -12.79
C GLY A 35 26.08 -1.38 -12.71
N ASN A 36 26.15 -2.70 -12.53
CA ASN A 36 24.95 -3.55 -12.39
C ASN A 36 24.28 -3.49 -11.01
N ARG A 37 24.82 -2.71 -10.06
CA ARG A 37 24.27 -2.63 -8.69
C ARG A 37 23.36 -1.41 -8.55
N THR A 38 22.17 -1.64 -8.02
CA THR A 38 21.34 -0.58 -7.46
C THR A 38 21.85 -0.24 -6.07
N VAL A 39 22.09 1.04 -5.82
CA VAL A 39 22.49 1.57 -4.52
C VAL A 39 21.55 2.68 -4.09
N VAL A 40 21.32 2.78 -2.79
CA VAL A 40 20.37 3.73 -2.19
C VAL A 40 21.07 4.45 -1.04
N PRO A 41 20.86 5.76 -0.84
CA PRO A 41 21.41 6.46 0.32
C PRO A 41 20.99 5.77 1.63
N ALA A 42 21.94 5.56 2.53
CA ALA A 42 21.64 4.94 3.82
C ALA A 42 20.67 5.77 4.67
N ALA A 43 20.63 7.09 4.46
CA ALA A 43 19.70 7.99 5.13
C ALA A 43 18.25 7.67 4.76
N ASP A 44 17.97 7.46 3.48
CA ASP A 44 16.65 7.13 2.95
C ASP A 44 16.13 5.82 3.54
N VAL A 45 16.97 4.78 3.53
CA VAL A 45 16.62 3.48 4.13
C VAL A 45 16.31 3.64 5.62
N ARG A 46 17.09 4.44 6.35
CA ARG A 46 16.81 4.73 7.77
C ARG A 46 15.52 5.51 7.97
N ALA A 47 15.18 6.44 7.09
CA ALA A 47 13.93 7.18 7.14
C ALA A 47 12.74 6.25 6.99
N LEU A 48 12.79 5.33 6.02
CA LEU A 48 11.77 4.30 5.82
C LEU A 48 11.68 3.32 7.01
N ALA A 49 12.81 2.91 7.57
CA ALA A 49 12.85 1.99 8.73
C ALA A 49 12.18 2.57 9.98
N ARG A 50 12.19 3.90 10.13
CA ARG A 50 11.61 4.63 11.27
C ARG A 50 10.15 5.04 11.08
N ARG A 51 9.51 4.64 9.98
CA ARG A 51 8.12 4.97 9.73
C ARG A 51 7.22 4.36 10.78
N ASP A 52 6.35 5.20 11.32
CA ASP A 52 5.32 4.77 12.24
C ASP A 52 4.43 3.71 11.59
N ALA A 53 4.00 2.75 12.40
CA ALA A 53 2.93 1.87 12.02
C ALA A 53 1.61 2.65 11.88
N VAL A 54 0.70 2.14 11.06
CA VAL A 54 -0.68 2.59 11.04
C VAL A 54 -1.31 2.31 12.41
N ASP A 55 -1.85 3.36 13.01
CA ASP A 55 -2.67 3.26 14.22
C ASP A 55 -4.11 2.90 13.81
N LEU A 56 -4.45 1.62 13.95
CA LEU A 56 -5.78 1.10 13.60
C LEU A 56 -6.87 1.57 14.58
N ASP A 57 -6.52 1.92 15.82
CA ASP A 57 -7.48 2.44 16.79
C ASP A 57 -7.91 3.86 16.43
N ALA A 58 -6.96 4.68 16.00
CA ALA A 58 -7.21 6.03 15.52
C ALA A 58 -8.03 6.09 14.21
N LEU A 59 -8.20 4.97 13.50
CA LEU A 59 -9.07 4.88 12.31
C LEU A 59 -10.53 4.55 12.65
N GLY A 60 -10.85 4.24 13.91
CA GLY A 60 -12.22 3.98 14.36
C GLY A 60 -12.87 2.68 13.84
N GLY A 61 -12.28 2.04 12.82
CA GLY A 61 -12.74 0.77 12.25
C GLY A 61 -12.30 -0.45 13.04
N ALA A 62 -13.09 -1.54 12.95
CA ALA A 62 -12.73 -2.85 13.51
C ALA A 62 -11.74 -3.62 12.62
N GLU A 63 -11.74 -3.32 11.32
CA GLU A 63 -10.97 -4.02 10.30
C GLU A 63 -10.66 -3.08 9.13
N LEU A 64 -9.43 -3.13 8.65
CA LEU A 64 -8.93 -2.39 7.50
C LEU A 64 -8.60 -3.38 6.37
N PRO A 65 -9.37 -3.36 5.26
CA PRO A 65 -8.97 -4.01 4.01
C PRO A 65 -7.69 -3.38 3.46
N VAL A 66 -6.77 -4.22 3.01
CA VAL A 66 -5.46 -3.82 2.46
C VAL A 66 -5.24 -4.49 1.13
N LEU A 67 -5.25 -3.73 0.04
CA LEU A 67 -4.87 -4.20 -1.29
C LEU A 67 -3.35 -4.17 -1.41
N ARG A 68 -2.73 -5.34 -1.59
CA ARG A 68 -1.28 -5.46 -1.78
C ARG A 68 -0.98 -5.53 -3.27
N VAL A 69 -0.15 -4.59 -3.75
CA VAL A 69 0.21 -4.49 -5.16
C VAL A 69 1.71 -4.58 -5.40
N GLY A 70 2.07 -4.92 -6.63
CA GLY A 70 3.41 -4.74 -7.15
C GLY A 70 3.61 -3.37 -7.78
N PRO A 71 4.78 -3.14 -8.39
CA PRO A 71 4.99 -2.03 -9.30
C PRO A 71 3.96 -2.04 -10.43
N ALA A 72 3.63 -0.87 -10.98
CA ALA A 72 2.73 -0.77 -12.11
C ALA A 72 3.31 -1.51 -13.33
N GLU A 73 2.49 -2.35 -13.94
CA GLU A 73 2.78 -3.07 -15.19
C GLU A 73 1.68 -2.75 -16.21
N PRO A 74 2.02 -2.57 -17.49
CA PRO A 74 1.03 -2.29 -18.53
C PRO A 74 0.16 -3.54 -18.79
N VAL A 75 -1.12 -3.32 -19.07
CA VAL A 75 -2.08 -4.39 -19.39
C VAL A 75 -2.75 -4.09 -20.74
N PRO A 76 -2.03 -4.26 -21.86
CA PRO A 76 -2.52 -3.84 -23.17
C PRO A 76 -3.78 -4.59 -23.63
N GLU A 77 -4.03 -5.79 -23.10
CA GLU A 77 -5.23 -6.57 -23.37
C GLU A 77 -6.49 -6.14 -22.59
N ASP A 78 -6.36 -5.24 -21.61
CA ASP A 78 -7.50 -4.76 -20.81
C ASP A 78 -8.02 -3.43 -21.39
N PRO A 79 -9.20 -3.41 -22.02
CA PRO A 79 -9.72 -2.19 -22.63
C PRO A 79 -10.16 -1.14 -21.61
N GLU A 80 -10.26 -1.49 -20.32
CA GLU A 80 -10.77 -0.60 -19.27
C GLU A 80 -9.66 0.00 -18.41
N ARG A 81 -8.43 -0.54 -18.43
CA ARG A 81 -7.27 0.03 -17.74
C ARG A 81 -5.97 -0.20 -18.50
N ALA A 82 -5.12 0.82 -18.54
CA ALA A 82 -3.79 0.69 -19.15
C ALA A 82 -2.77 -0.01 -18.23
N TRP A 83 -3.04 -0.05 -16.92
CA TRP A 83 -2.07 -0.47 -15.91
C TRP A 83 -2.68 -1.38 -14.84
N ILE A 84 -1.84 -2.20 -14.22
CA ILE A 84 -2.13 -2.91 -12.97
C ILE A 84 -1.01 -2.67 -11.97
N GLY A 85 -1.36 -2.37 -10.71
CA GLY A 85 -0.38 -2.11 -9.65
C GLY A 85 -0.16 -0.62 -9.39
N TYR A 86 0.99 -0.26 -8.81
CA TYR A 86 1.29 1.11 -8.39
C TYR A 86 2.64 1.60 -8.90
N ALA A 87 2.67 2.83 -9.42
CA ALA A 87 3.90 3.59 -9.60
C ALA A 87 3.66 5.07 -9.26
N ALA A 88 4.64 5.68 -8.60
CA ALA A 88 4.59 7.07 -8.14
C ALA A 88 4.41 8.10 -9.27
N GLY A 89 4.78 7.72 -10.50
CA GLY A 89 4.68 8.57 -11.68
C GLY A 89 3.39 8.39 -12.51
N LEU A 90 2.45 7.52 -12.09
CA LEU A 90 1.16 7.42 -12.78
C LEU A 90 0.32 8.68 -12.56
N ALA A 91 -0.45 9.07 -13.58
CA ALA A 91 -1.49 10.07 -13.40
C ALA A 91 -2.53 9.55 -12.39
N PRO A 92 -3.17 10.43 -11.59
CA PRO A 92 -4.16 10.01 -10.58
C PRO A 92 -5.31 9.17 -11.15
N GLU A 93 -5.74 9.47 -12.38
CA GLU A 93 -6.79 8.73 -13.08
C GLU A 93 -6.34 7.31 -13.42
N ASP A 94 -5.15 7.16 -14.03
CA ASP A 94 -4.56 5.85 -14.34
C ASP A 94 -4.30 5.04 -13.07
N MET A 95 -3.85 5.70 -12.00
CA MET A 95 -3.65 5.09 -10.69
C MET A 95 -4.97 4.56 -10.11
N TYR A 96 -6.04 5.34 -10.18
CA TYR A 96 -7.36 4.89 -9.73
C TYR A 96 -7.82 3.67 -10.53
N GLU A 97 -7.74 3.71 -11.86
CA GLU A 97 -8.12 2.59 -12.73
C GLU A 97 -7.29 1.32 -12.45
N ALA A 98 -5.98 1.48 -12.20
CA ALA A 98 -5.10 0.37 -11.87
C ALA A 98 -5.40 -0.31 -10.53
N LEU A 99 -5.99 0.42 -9.58
CA LEU A 99 -6.18 -0.02 -8.20
C LEU A 99 -7.61 -0.45 -7.88
N ARG A 100 -8.61 0.04 -8.63
CA ARG A 100 -10.02 -0.11 -8.24
C ARG A 100 -10.60 -1.52 -8.40
N GLY A 101 -9.89 -2.49 -8.97
CA GLY A 101 -10.56 -3.78 -9.17
C GLY A 101 -9.86 -4.92 -9.87
N TRP A 102 -10.72 -5.92 -10.09
CA TRP A 102 -10.43 -7.28 -10.51
C TRP A 102 -9.59 -8.05 -9.49
N TRP A 103 -9.93 -7.84 -8.21
CA TRP A 103 -9.26 -8.49 -7.08
C TRP A 103 -10.14 -9.58 -6.47
N ARG A 104 -9.52 -10.73 -6.17
CA ARG A 104 -10.15 -11.73 -5.29
C ARG A 104 -10.21 -11.20 -3.87
N CYS A 105 -11.43 -10.99 -3.38
CA CYS A 105 -11.69 -10.45 -2.04
C CYS A 105 -13.15 -10.75 -1.62
N ASP A 106 -13.47 -10.50 -0.36
CA ASP A 106 -14.83 -10.34 0.13
C ASP A 106 -15.27 -8.87 -0.10
N PRO A 107 -16.20 -8.60 -1.04
CA PRO A 107 -16.62 -7.24 -1.36
C PRO A 107 -17.43 -6.61 -0.23
N GLY A 108 -18.17 -7.40 0.56
CA GLY A 108 -18.97 -6.90 1.67
C GLY A 108 -18.09 -6.33 2.78
N ARG A 109 -16.93 -6.93 3.04
CA ARG A 109 -15.94 -6.40 3.99
C ARG A 109 -15.34 -5.09 3.52
N VAL A 110 -15.02 -4.96 2.23
CA VAL A 110 -14.50 -3.71 1.65
C VAL A 110 -15.56 -2.59 1.74
N LEU A 111 -16.79 -2.89 1.32
CA LEU A 111 -17.90 -1.93 1.37
C LEU A 111 -18.22 -1.47 2.79
N ARG A 112 -18.22 -2.39 3.78
CA ARG A 112 -18.46 -2.04 5.19
C ARG A 112 -17.34 -1.20 5.80
N ALA A 113 -16.08 -1.45 5.42
CA ALA A 113 -14.96 -0.66 5.92
C ALA A 113 -14.99 0.78 5.38
N GLY A 114 -15.49 0.98 4.15
CA GLY A 114 -15.55 2.30 3.51
C GLY A 114 -14.20 2.89 3.11
N VAL A 115 -13.10 2.22 3.49
CA VAL A 115 -11.71 2.55 3.20
C VAL A 115 -10.96 1.29 2.78
N LEU A 116 -10.08 1.43 1.78
CA LEU A 116 -9.14 0.41 1.33
C LEU A 116 -7.75 1.03 1.28
N ALA A 117 -6.85 0.57 2.13
CA ALA A 117 -5.45 0.93 2.05
C ALA A 117 -4.78 0.14 0.91
N VAL A 118 -3.89 0.78 0.15
CA VAL A 118 -3.11 0.12 -0.91
C VAL A 118 -1.66 0.13 -0.50
N THR A 119 -0.98 -1.03 -0.54
CA THR A 119 0.42 -1.14 -0.15
C THR A 119 1.33 -1.67 -1.25
N VAL A 120 2.55 -1.13 -1.30
CA VAL A 120 3.71 -1.78 -1.95
C VAL A 120 4.63 -2.23 -0.84
N GLY A 121 4.80 -3.55 -0.69
CA GLY A 121 5.43 -4.10 0.51
C GLY A 121 4.65 -3.71 1.77
N PRO A 122 5.32 -3.24 2.84
CA PRO A 122 4.64 -2.84 4.07
C PRO A 122 4.20 -1.37 4.07
N TYR A 123 4.40 -0.59 3.01
CA TYR A 123 4.10 0.85 3.05
C TYR A 123 2.78 1.16 2.37
N VAL A 124 1.93 1.95 3.00
CA VAL A 124 0.69 2.42 2.39
C VAL A 124 1.01 3.53 1.38
N VAL A 125 0.68 3.28 0.11
CA VAL A 125 1.01 4.16 -1.01
C VAL A 125 -0.18 4.88 -1.62
N ALA A 126 -1.39 4.35 -1.43
CA ALA A 126 -2.63 4.98 -1.86
C ALA A 126 -3.78 4.58 -0.93
N VAL A 127 -4.86 5.36 -0.96
CA VAL A 127 -6.08 5.10 -0.19
C VAL A 127 -7.29 5.32 -1.08
N LEU A 128 -8.15 4.30 -1.18
CA LEU A 128 -9.44 4.39 -1.85
C LEU A 128 -10.57 4.46 -0.81
N THR A 129 -11.57 5.29 -1.06
CA THR A 129 -12.73 5.53 -0.18
C THR A 129 -14.00 5.76 -0.99
N GLY A 130 -15.12 6.06 -0.31
CA GLY A 130 -16.34 6.49 -0.97
C GLY A 130 -16.97 5.42 -1.86
N PHE A 131 -16.84 4.16 -1.44
CA PHE A 131 -17.31 3.00 -2.19
C PHE A 131 -18.83 3.04 -2.38
N ARG A 132 -19.28 2.84 -3.62
CA ARG A 132 -20.71 2.84 -4.01
C ARG A 132 -21.24 1.47 -4.42
N GLY A 133 -20.34 0.53 -4.74
CA GLY A 133 -20.72 -0.80 -5.19
C GLY A 133 -19.51 -1.64 -5.58
N ALA A 134 -19.77 -2.95 -5.75
CA ALA A 134 -18.80 -3.93 -6.19
C ALA A 134 -19.41 -4.74 -7.35
N GLU A 135 -18.76 -4.70 -8.50
CA GLU A 135 -19.10 -5.44 -9.71
C GLU A 135 -18.33 -6.77 -9.73
N PRO A 136 -19.01 -7.92 -9.80
CA PRO A 136 -18.36 -9.22 -9.93
C PRO A 136 -17.96 -9.52 -11.38
N ASP A 137 -16.83 -10.23 -11.58
CA ASP A 137 -16.42 -10.77 -12.89
C ASP A 137 -16.99 -12.18 -13.19
N GLY A 138 -17.76 -12.75 -12.26
CA GLY A 138 -18.26 -14.13 -12.33
C GLY A 138 -17.23 -15.21 -11.97
N ALA A 139 -15.95 -14.86 -11.77
CA ALA A 139 -14.85 -15.76 -11.40
C ALA A 139 -14.27 -15.47 -9.99
N GLY A 140 -15.06 -14.76 -9.16
CA GLY A 140 -14.73 -14.45 -7.77
C GLY A 140 -13.78 -13.25 -7.61
N ARG A 141 -13.66 -12.41 -8.63
CA ARG A 141 -12.99 -11.10 -8.54
C ARG A 141 -14.01 -9.99 -8.57
N TYR A 142 -13.65 -8.87 -7.94
CA TYR A 142 -14.52 -7.72 -7.83
C TYR A 142 -13.81 -6.46 -8.28
N ARG A 143 -14.59 -5.58 -8.91
CA ARG A 143 -14.22 -4.21 -9.23
C ARG A 143 -15.11 -3.25 -8.48
N PHE A 144 -14.53 -2.17 -7.96
CA PHE A 144 -15.24 -1.23 -7.11
C PHE A 144 -15.45 0.10 -7.81
N SER A 145 -16.59 0.72 -7.53
CA SER A 145 -16.80 2.15 -7.77
C SER A 145 -16.42 2.91 -6.50
N ALA A 146 -15.35 3.70 -6.55
CA ALA A 146 -14.76 4.37 -5.40
C ALA A 146 -14.16 5.74 -5.79
N ARG A 147 -13.44 6.37 -4.86
CA ARG A 147 -12.65 7.59 -5.07
C ARG A 147 -11.23 7.36 -4.57
N LEU A 148 -10.26 7.94 -5.27
CA LEU A 148 -8.89 8.04 -4.78
C LEU A 148 -8.82 9.19 -3.76
N ALA A 149 -8.71 8.86 -2.47
CA ALA A 149 -8.60 9.87 -1.40
C ALA A 149 -7.19 10.48 -1.33
N GLY A 150 -6.18 9.73 -1.74
CA GLY A 150 -4.82 10.23 -1.84
C GLY A 150 -3.79 9.15 -2.11
N PHE A 151 -2.56 9.59 -2.37
CA PHE A 151 -1.40 8.74 -2.65
C PHE A 151 -0.08 9.40 -2.25
N THR A 152 1.01 8.62 -2.25
CA THR A 152 2.37 9.09 -1.92
C THR A 152 3.33 8.87 -3.08
N SER A 153 4.00 9.92 -3.55
CA SER A 153 4.97 9.80 -4.64
C SER A 153 6.41 9.50 -4.15
N ASP A 154 6.69 9.76 -2.87
CA ASP A 154 7.95 9.48 -2.21
C ASP A 154 7.69 8.84 -0.83
N LEU A 155 8.49 7.87 -0.41
CA LEU A 155 8.46 7.30 0.94
C LEU A 155 9.58 7.82 1.84
N VAL A 156 10.61 8.47 1.29
CA VAL A 156 11.74 9.06 2.02
C VAL A 156 11.33 10.35 2.68
N THR A 157 10.72 11.27 1.93
CA THR A 157 10.03 12.46 2.44
C THR A 157 8.60 12.38 1.96
N PRO A 158 7.63 11.89 2.76
CA PRO A 158 6.33 11.50 2.23
C PRO A 158 5.59 12.71 1.66
N VAL A 159 5.60 12.82 0.34
CA VAL A 159 4.80 13.79 -0.39
C VAL A 159 3.43 13.15 -0.57
N GLN A 160 2.54 13.45 0.37
CA GLN A 160 1.15 13.02 0.32
C GLN A 160 0.36 13.97 -0.56
N VAL A 161 -0.23 13.45 -1.62
CA VAL A 161 -1.29 14.13 -2.36
C VAL A 161 -2.61 13.66 -1.77
N VAL A 162 -3.35 14.56 -1.13
CA VAL A 162 -4.66 14.26 -0.52
C VAL A 162 -5.73 15.09 -1.20
N HIS A 163 -6.75 14.41 -1.72
CA HIS A 163 -7.91 15.03 -2.34
C HIS A 163 -8.92 15.39 -1.25
N THR A 164 -9.11 16.69 -1.00
CA THR A 164 -10.01 17.18 0.08
C THR A 164 -11.47 17.30 -0.37
N ASP A 165 -11.73 17.21 -1.66
CA ASP A 165 -13.04 17.24 -2.31
C ASP A 165 -13.74 15.87 -2.32
N VAL A 166 -13.06 14.82 -1.84
CA VAL A 166 -13.60 13.47 -1.71
C VAL A 166 -13.68 13.04 -0.23
N PRO A 167 -14.65 12.19 0.15
CA PRO A 167 -14.66 11.58 1.48
C PRO A 167 -13.36 10.82 1.75
N GLY A 168 -12.88 10.77 2.98
CA GLY A 168 -11.70 9.95 3.30
C GLY A 168 -10.37 10.70 3.44
N ALA A 169 -10.38 12.04 3.38
CA ALA A 169 -9.14 12.83 3.45
C ALA A 169 -8.38 12.63 4.76
N ASP A 170 -9.08 12.48 5.88
CA ASP A 170 -8.46 12.26 7.19
C ASP A 170 -7.88 10.84 7.31
N GLU A 171 -8.57 9.84 6.78
CA GLU A 171 -8.09 8.47 6.65
C GLU A 171 -6.85 8.42 5.78
N ALA A 172 -6.83 9.14 4.65
CA ALA A 172 -5.66 9.25 3.79
C ALA A 172 -4.45 9.82 4.53
N ARG A 173 -4.62 10.93 5.27
CA ARG A 173 -3.54 11.53 6.10
C ARG A 173 -3.05 10.58 7.19
N ARG A 174 -3.95 9.80 7.80
CA ARG A 174 -3.62 8.82 8.84
C ARG A 174 -2.91 7.59 8.29
N LEU A 175 -3.09 7.26 7.01
CA LEU A 175 -2.57 6.04 6.41
C LEU A 175 -1.31 6.24 5.56
N LEU A 176 -1.27 7.25 4.69
CA LEU A 176 -0.26 7.37 3.63
C LEU A 176 1.18 7.46 4.17
N GLY A 177 2.08 6.68 3.58
CA GLY A 177 3.50 6.63 3.93
C GLY A 177 3.81 5.84 5.21
N ARG A 178 2.81 5.39 5.97
CA ARG A 178 2.99 4.58 7.17
C ARG A 178 3.23 3.10 6.85
N ARG A 179 3.77 2.38 7.83
CA ARG A 179 3.90 0.92 7.76
C ARG A 179 2.60 0.23 8.14
N LEU A 180 2.20 -0.76 7.36
CA LEU A 180 1.04 -1.60 7.59
C LEU A 180 1.39 -3.03 7.19
N ASP A 181 1.80 -3.81 8.18
CA ASP A 181 2.05 -5.24 7.97
C ASP A 181 0.72 -5.96 7.75
N SER A 182 0.67 -6.79 6.71
CA SER A 182 -0.55 -7.53 6.38
C SER A 182 -0.23 -8.93 5.85
N GLU A 183 -0.85 -9.92 6.46
CA GLU A 183 -0.76 -11.32 6.08
C GLU A 183 -2.01 -11.74 5.29
N SER A 184 -1.82 -12.24 4.06
CA SER A 184 -2.89 -12.95 3.34
C SER A 184 -2.32 -13.84 2.23
N GLY A 185 -3.11 -14.82 1.80
CA GLY A 185 -2.82 -15.65 0.62
C GLY A 185 -3.31 -15.06 -0.72
N GLY A 186 -3.94 -13.88 -0.70
CA GLY A 186 -4.55 -13.24 -1.87
C GLY A 186 -4.15 -11.77 -2.04
N PRO A 187 -4.68 -11.05 -3.05
CA PRO A 187 -4.33 -9.65 -3.28
C PRO A 187 -4.84 -8.72 -2.16
N VAL A 188 -5.97 -9.04 -1.55
CA VAL A 188 -6.53 -8.26 -0.43
C VAL A 188 -6.31 -9.01 0.89
N ALA A 189 -5.74 -8.31 1.87
CA ALA A 189 -5.65 -8.72 3.27
C ALA A 189 -6.68 -7.95 4.11
N TYR A 190 -6.97 -8.45 5.30
CA TYR A 190 -7.90 -7.80 6.23
C TYR A 190 -7.24 -7.69 7.59
N VAL A 191 -6.70 -6.53 7.87
CA VAL A 191 -5.95 -6.28 9.09
C VAL A 191 -6.95 -5.84 10.15
N ARG A 192 -7.00 -6.59 11.25
CA ARG A 192 -7.76 -6.20 12.43
C ARG A 192 -6.83 -5.53 13.40
N ARG A 193 -7.41 -4.75 14.31
CA ARG A 193 -6.72 -4.40 15.55
C ARG A 193 -6.10 -5.67 16.11
N ALA A 194 -4.80 -5.63 16.38
CA ALA A 194 -4.22 -6.71 17.15
C ALA A 194 -5.00 -6.72 18.47
N GLU A 195 -5.51 -7.88 18.90
CA GLU A 195 -5.74 -8.11 20.32
C GLU A 195 -4.37 -8.20 21.02
N SER A 196 -3.56 -7.15 20.90
CA SER A 196 -2.24 -7.04 21.50
C SER A 196 -2.40 -6.73 22.98
N GLU A 197 -3.05 -7.65 23.72
CA GLU A 197 -3.05 -7.74 25.18
C GLU A 197 -3.44 -9.13 25.74
N ARG A 198 -4.06 -10.05 24.98
CA ARG A 198 -4.50 -11.36 25.54
C ARG A 198 -3.49 -12.50 25.56
N ARG A 199 -2.21 -12.28 25.21
CA ARG A 199 -1.17 -13.33 25.25
C ARG A 199 0.05 -13.04 26.14
N GLN A 200 0.07 -11.92 26.86
CA GLN A 200 1.12 -11.62 27.85
C GLN A 200 0.67 -11.83 29.32
N GLY A 201 -0.51 -12.41 29.56
CA GLY A 201 -1.06 -12.63 30.91
C GLY A 201 -1.01 -14.07 31.45
N LEU A 202 -0.34 -15.03 30.80
CA LEU A 202 -0.38 -16.46 31.20
C LEU A 202 0.99 -17.14 31.32
N ARG A 203 2.03 -16.40 31.74
CA ARG A 203 3.25 -17.03 32.30
C ARG A 203 3.72 -16.24 33.51
N GLY A 204 3.53 -16.82 34.68
CA GLY A 204 4.07 -16.30 35.94
C GLY A 204 3.24 -16.64 37.17
N TRP A 205 2.89 -17.91 37.36
CA TRP A 205 2.89 -18.53 38.69
C TRP A 205 4.16 -19.33 38.80
#